data_AF-H0TUJ2-F1
#
_entry.id   AF-H0TUJ2-F1
#
_cell.length_a   1.000
_cell.length_b   1.000
_cell.length_c   1.000
_cell.angle_alpha   90.00
_cell.angle_beta   90.00
_cell.angle_gamma   90.00
#
_symmetry.space_group_name_H-M   'P 1'
#
loop_
_entity.id
_entity.type
_entity.pdbx_description
1 polymer ?
#
loop_
_entity_poly.entity_id
_entity_poly.type
_entity_poly.pdbx_seq_one_letter_code
_entity_poly.pdbx_strand_id
1 'polypeptide(L)'
;MQAGWRLVGLAVIIFGVAFAAERLLVPDIVPVGYADEVQPSWAVEIAFVLRTIELMAAQVALIAAAVMVAVVARRCLRRRAL
;
A
#
# COMPACT_ATOMS: atom_id res chain seq x y z
N MET A 1 20.32 6.04 -3.77
CA MET A 1 19.65 4.71 -3.85
C MET A 1 18.97 4.33 -2.54
N GLN A 2 19.63 4.49 -1.39
CA GLN A 2 18.99 4.23 -0.09
C GLN A 2 17.71 5.02 0.12
N ALA A 3 17.64 6.29 -0.29
CA ALA A 3 16.42 7.09 -0.18
C ALA A 3 15.21 6.51 -0.95
N GLY A 4 15.43 5.97 -2.16
CA GLY A 4 14.35 5.35 -2.94
C GLY A 4 13.86 4.04 -2.33
N TRP A 5 14.78 3.19 -1.86
CA TRP A 5 14.41 1.97 -1.12
C TRP A 5 13.76 2.27 0.23
N ARG A 6 14.15 3.37 0.90
CA ARG A 6 13.49 3.86 2.11
C ARG A 6 12.04 4.26 1.83
N LEU A 7 11.77 4.92 0.71
CA LEU A 7 10.41 5.30 0.33
C LEU A 7 9.53 4.07 0.03
N VAL A 8 10.08 3.07 -0.66
CA VAL A 8 9.39 1.77 -0.82
C VAL A 8 9.09 1.14 0.53
N GLY A 9 10.08 1.09 1.43
CA GLY A 9 9.91 0.53 2.78
C GLY A 9 8.86 1.28 3.61
N LEU A 10 8.86 2.61 3.58
CA LEU A 10 7.85 3.42 4.26
C LEU A 10 6.45 3.18 3.71
N ALA A 11 6.29 3.12 2.39
CA ALA A 11 5.01 2.83 1.77
C ALA A 11 4.48 1.43 2.16
N VAL A 12 5.36 0.42 2.20
CA VAL A 12 5.01 -0.93 2.67
C VAL A 12 4.64 -0.93 4.16
N ILE A 13 5.32 -0.15 5.01
CA ILE A 13 4.97 -0.02 6.42
C ILE A 13 3.58 0.62 6.57
N ILE A 14 3.32 1.73 5.87
CA ILE A 14 2.01 2.41 5.91
C ILE A 14 0.90 1.46 5.45
N PHE A 15 1.13 0.72 4.35
CA PHE A 15 0.22 -0.31 3.89
C PHE A 15 -0.06 -1.34 4.99
N GLY A 16 0.99 -1.90 5.60
CA GLY A 16 0.84 -2.92 6.64
C GLY A 16 0.11 -2.41 7.88
N VAL A 17 0.37 -1.17 8.29
CA VAL A 17 -0.34 -0.54 9.42
C VAL A 17 -1.81 -0.33 9.09
N ALA A 18 -2.14 0.19 7.90
CA ALA A 18 -3.53 0.39 7.49
C ALA A 18 -4.29 -0.95 7.40
N PHE A 19 -3.67 -1.96 6.79
CA PHE A 19 -4.22 -3.32 6.66
C PHE A 19 -4.46 -3.99 8.01
N ALA A 20 -3.53 -3.84 8.95
CA ALA A 20 -3.69 -4.36 10.31
C ALA A 20 -4.78 -3.59 11.07
N ALA A 21 -4.82 -2.26 10.94
CA ALA A 21 -5.84 -1.42 11.56
C ALA A 21 -7.24 -1.77 11.06
N GLU A 22 -7.43 -2.03 9.76
CA GLU A 22 -8.73 -2.43 9.19
C GLU A 22 -9.23 -3.70 9.88
N ARG A 23 -8.38 -4.72 10.00
CA ARG A 23 -8.73 -6.00 10.64
C ARG A 23 -8.96 -5.90 12.15
N LEU A 24 -8.33 -4.95 12.83
CA LEU A 24 -8.43 -4.81 14.28
C LEU A 24 -9.59 -3.90 14.70
N LEU A 25 -9.87 -2.84 13.95
CA LEU A 25 -10.86 -1.83 14.32
C LEU A 25 -12.25 -2.13 13.75
N VAL A 26 -12.31 -2.71 12.55
CA VAL A 26 -13.55 -2.93 11.80
C VAL A 26 -13.55 -4.34 11.18
N PRO A 27 -13.49 -5.39 12.03
CA PRO A 27 -13.55 -6.76 11.54
C PRO A 27 -14.87 -7.02 10.83
N ASP A 28 -14.81 -7.80 9.74
CA ASP A 28 -15.97 -8.24 8.95
C ASP A 28 -16.79 -7.11 8.29
N ILE A 29 -16.29 -5.87 8.31
CA ILE A 29 -16.89 -4.74 7.61
C ILE A 29 -16.40 -4.73 6.17
N VAL A 30 -17.35 -4.70 5.24
CA VAL A 30 -17.06 -4.60 3.81
C VAL A 30 -17.19 -3.14 3.41
N PRO A 31 -16.12 -2.47 2.92
CA PRO A 31 -16.18 -1.07 2.50
C PRO A 31 -16.90 -0.96 1.15
N VAL A 32 -18.22 -1.14 1.16
CA VAL A 32 -19.13 -1.00 0.02
C VAL A 32 -20.31 -0.13 0.39
N GLY A 33 -20.91 0.54 -0.60
CA GLY A 33 -22.03 1.46 -0.37
C GLY A 33 -23.34 0.76 0.03
N TYR A 34 -23.48 -0.54 -0.23
CA TYR A 34 -24.63 -1.33 0.19
C TYR A 34 -24.18 -2.77 0.48
N ALA A 35 -24.59 -3.30 1.62
CA ALA A 35 -24.37 -4.68 2.01
C ALA A 35 -25.71 -5.33 2.36
N ASP A 36 -25.79 -6.65 2.23
CA ASP A 36 -27.01 -7.41 2.51
C ASP A 36 -27.45 -7.29 3.99
N GLU A 37 -26.47 -7.15 4.89
CA GLU A 37 -26.70 -6.85 6.30
C GLU A 37 -26.44 -5.37 6.60
N VAL A 38 -27.25 -4.79 7.48
CA VAL A 38 -27.12 -3.38 7.91
C VAL A 38 -25.84 -3.24 8.72
N GLN A 39 -24.82 -2.61 8.13
CA GLN A 39 -23.58 -2.29 8.81
C GLN A 39 -23.64 -0.91 9.46
N PRO A 40 -23.03 -0.72 10.64
CA PRO A 40 -22.97 0.59 11.29
C PRO A 40 -22.14 1.56 10.44
N SER A 41 -22.69 2.75 10.16
CA SER A 41 -22.10 3.74 9.24
C SER A 41 -20.69 4.15 9.62
N TRP A 42 -20.42 4.36 10.91
CA TRP A 42 -19.09 4.72 11.41
C TRP A 42 -18.03 3.67 11.07
N ALA A 43 -18.40 2.39 11.07
CA ALA A 43 -17.47 1.29 10.81
C ALA A 43 -17.17 1.21 9.30
N VAL A 44 -18.19 1.39 8.46
CA VAL A 44 -18.05 1.46 7.00
C VAL A 44 -17.15 2.63 6.60
N GLU A 45 -17.33 3.81 7.20
CA GLU A 45 -16.49 4.99 6.95
C GLU A 45 -15.02 4.74 7.30
N ILE A 46 -14.74 4.16 8.46
CA ILE A 46 -13.37 3.80 8.88
C ILE A 46 -12.76 2.77 7.92
N ALA A 47 -13.51 1.73 7.55
CA ALA A 47 -13.06 0.71 6.60
C ALA A 47 -12.70 1.34 5.24
N PHE A 48 -13.52 2.27 4.74
CA PHE A 48 -13.24 3.00 3.50
C PHE A 48 -11.96 3.84 3.58
N VAL A 49 -11.76 4.58 4.67
CA VAL A 49 -10.57 5.41 4.85
C VAL A 49 -9.32 4.53 4.90
N LEU A 50 -9.34 3.45 5.68
CA LEU A 50 -8.21 2.53 5.82
C LEU A 50 -7.90 1.83 4.49
N ARG A 51 -8.92 1.35 3.78
CA ARG A 51 -8.78 0.77 2.44
C ARG A 51 -8.20 1.76 1.44
N THR A 52 -8.59 3.02 1.52
CA THR A 52 -8.05 4.07 0.64
C THR A 52 -6.56 4.30 0.92
N ILE A 53 -6.17 4.38 2.19
CA ILE A 53 -4.76 4.51 2.60
C ILE A 53 -3.95 3.29 2.13
N GLU A 54 -4.49 2.09 2.31
CA GLU A 54 -3.88 0.84 1.85
C GLU A 54 -3.60 0.89 0.35
N LEU A 55 -4.61 1.20 -0.47
CA LEU A 55 -4.48 1.24 -1.93
C LEU A 55 -3.51 2.33 -2.41
N MET A 56 -3.55 3.51 -1.79
CA MET A 56 -2.60 4.60 -2.11
C MET A 56 -1.17 4.22 -1.76
N ALA A 57 -0.95 3.65 -0.56
CA ALA A 57 0.35 3.18 -0.13
C ALA A 57 0.89 2.07 -1.05
N ALA A 58 0.03 1.13 -1.45
CA ALA A 58 0.37 0.08 -2.40
C ALA A 58 0.80 0.65 -3.76
N GLN A 59 0.06 1.62 -4.31
CA GLN A 59 0.41 2.28 -5.57
C GLN A 59 1.77 2.98 -5.49
N VAL A 60 2.01 3.74 -4.42
CA VAL A 60 3.29 4.42 -4.20
C VAL A 60 4.43 3.40 -4.08
N ALA A 61 4.24 2.33 -3.30
CA ALA A 61 5.22 1.27 -3.15
C ALA A 61 5.57 0.62 -4.49
N LEU A 62 4.55 0.30 -5.30
CA LEU A 62 4.71 -0.34 -6.60
C LEU A 62 5.47 0.56 -7.58
N ILE A 63 5.07 1.83 -7.71
CA ILE A 63 5.72 2.79 -8.62
C ILE A 63 7.17 3.00 -8.20
N ALA A 64 7.42 3.24 -6.91
CA ALA A 64 8.77 3.46 -6.39
C ALA A 64 9.66 2.22 -6.58
N ALA A 65 9.11 1.01 -6.34
CA ALA A 65 9.83 -0.24 -6.55
C ALA A 65 10.17 -0.43 -8.04
N ALA A 66 9.22 -0.20 -8.94
CA ALA A 66 9.44 -0.32 -10.39
C ALA A 66 10.58 0.61 -10.87
N VAL A 67 10.58 1.87 -10.41
CA VAL A 67 11.65 2.83 -10.71
C VAL A 67 12.99 2.36 -10.17
N MET A 68 13.04 1.88 -8.93
CA MET A 68 14.28 1.41 -8.30
C MET A 68 14.84 0.17 -9.00
N VAL A 69 13.98 -0.78 -9.37
CA VAL A 69 14.37 -1.96 -10.16
C VAL A 69 14.94 -1.56 -11.51
N ALA A 70 14.29 -0.63 -12.23
CA ALA A 70 14.80 -0.13 -13.50
C ALA A 70 16.19 0.52 -13.38
N VAL A 71 16.42 1.31 -12.32
CA VAL A 71 17.74 1.92 -12.05
C VAL A 71 18.80 0.87 -11.74
N VAL A 72 18.47 -0.14 -10.93
CA VAL A 72 19.38 -1.25 -10.61
C VAL A 72 19.71 -2.05 -11.87
N ALA A 73 18.71 -2.42 -12.66
CA ALA A 73 18.88 -3.16 -13.91
C ALA A 73 19.80 -2.41 -14.88
N ARG A 74 19.58 -1.09 -15.09
CA ARG A 74 20.46 -0.26 -15.93
C ARG A 74 21.91 -0.26 -15.43
N ARG A 75 22.14 -0.21 -14.11
CA ARG A 75 23.49 -0.26 -13.53
C ARG A 75 24.15 -1.62 -13.74
N CYS A 76 23.41 -2.71 -13.54
CA CYS A 76 23.91 -4.07 -13.75
C CYS A 76 24.29 -4.30 -15.22
N LEU A 77 23.47 -3.83 -16.16
CA LEU A 77 23.76 -3.93 -17.60
C LEU A 77 25.00 -3.12 -17.98
N ARG A 78 25.13 -1.86 -17.50
CA ARG A 78 26.33 -1.04 -17.74
C ARG A 78 27.60 -1.66 -17.17
N ARG A 79 27.53 -2.31 -16.00
CA ARG A 79 28.67 -3.01 -15.39
C ARG A 79 29.09 -4.28 -16.14
N ARG A 80 28.18 -4.92 -16.90
CA ARG A 80 28.48 -6.11 -17.71
C ARG A 80 29.01 -5.77 -19.11
N ALA A 81 28.87 -4.53 -19.54
CA ALA A 81 29.34 -4.04 -20.84
C ALA A 81 30.75 -3.42 -20.80
N LEU A 82 31.34 -3.31 -19.60
CA LEU A 82 32.72 -2.92 -19.33
C LEU A 82 33.49 -4.17 -18.88
#